data_AF-A0A967GVP0-F1
#
_entry.id   AF-A0A967GVP0-F1
#
_cell.length_a   1.000
_cell.length_b   1.000
_cell.length_c   1.000
_cell.angle_alpha   90.00
_cell.angle_beta   90.00
_cell.angle_gamma   90.00
#
_symmetry.space_group_name_H-M   'P 1'
#
loop_
_entity.id
_entity.type
_entity.pdbx_description
1 polymer ?
#
loop_
_entity_poly.entity_id
_entity_poly.type
_entity_poly.pdbx_seq_one_letter_code
_entity_poly.pdbx_strand_id
1 'polypeptide(L)'
;MVPGRRLRLDRPSPEDLLSQQSSEAAACRSARKAKIDDSSALGDLICQYRAAVVFREALPSAIEMARMFIDLKRSNGGLVLFGVKPDGTILGLPDDEEARARQRLEHLASELTTARVEIGRIELGGKVALFAIFNPIPAHLRPLDSFERATSRVGVV
;
A
#
# COMPACT_ATOMS: atom_id res chain seq x y z
N MET A 1 -50.09 38.26 -0.01
CA MET A 1 -50.24 36.78 0.03
C MET A 1 -49.53 36.20 -1.17
N VAL A 2 -48.47 35.42 -0.96
CA VAL A 2 -47.69 34.78 -2.04
C VAL A 2 -47.83 33.26 -1.88
N PRO A 3 -48.20 32.49 -2.92
CA PRO A 3 -48.36 31.05 -2.80
C PRO A 3 -46.98 30.35 -2.78
N GLY A 4 -46.74 29.58 -1.72
CA GLY A 4 -45.51 28.79 -1.55
C GLY A 4 -45.43 27.62 -2.52
N ARG A 5 -44.45 27.65 -3.42
CA ARG A 5 -44.10 26.52 -4.29
C ARG A 5 -43.28 25.51 -3.48
N ARG A 6 -43.85 24.32 -3.25
CA ARG A 6 -43.10 23.17 -2.72
C ARG A 6 -42.24 22.59 -3.85
N LEU A 7 -40.91 22.75 -3.73
CA LEU A 7 -39.95 22.03 -4.56
C LEU A 7 -39.97 20.55 -4.15
N ARG A 8 -40.49 19.69 -5.03
CA ARG A 8 -40.29 18.25 -4.93
C ARG A 8 -38.85 17.97 -5.33
N LEU A 9 -38.04 17.53 -4.37
CA LEU A 9 -36.74 16.91 -4.64
C LEU A 9 -37.02 15.49 -5.12
N ASP A 10 -36.82 15.24 -6.41
CA ASP A 10 -36.73 13.90 -6.98
C ASP A 10 -35.64 13.13 -6.22
N ARG A 11 -36.05 12.09 -5.50
CA ARG A 11 -35.11 11.16 -4.89
C ARG A 11 -34.63 10.20 -5.98
N PRO A 12 -33.31 10.08 -6.21
CA PRO A 12 -32.79 9.12 -7.18
C PRO A 12 -33.16 7.70 -6.76
N SER A 13 -33.56 6.89 -7.74
CA SER A 13 -33.91 5.48 -7.55
C SER A 13 -32.69 4.68 -7.11
N PRO A 14 -32.85 3.67 -6.23
CA PRO A 14 -31.73 2.87 -5.70
C PRO A 14 -30.99 2.06 -6.77
N GLU A 15 -31.56 1.91 -7.96
CA GLU A 15 -30.99 1.16 -9.08
C GLU A 15 -29.88 1.95 -9.81
N ASP A 16 -29.91 3.29 -9.77
CA ASP A 16 -28.87 4.15 -10.35
C ASP A 16 -27.57 4.14 -9.52
N LEU A 17 -27.68 3.90 -8.20
CA LEU A 17 -26.55 3.87 -7.28
C LEU A 17 -25.65 2.63 -7.49
N LEU A 18 -26.23 1.51 -7.93
CA LEU A 18 -25.47 0.27 -8.18
C LEU A 18 -24.71 0.30 -9.51
N SER A 19 -25.25 1.01 -10.50
CA SER A 19 -24.60 1.18 -11.81
C SER A 19 -23.39 2.13 -11.74
N GLN A 20 -23.40 3.13 -10.85
CA GLN A 20 -22.25 4.02 -10.65
C GLN A 20 -21.09 3.36 -9.89
N GLN A 21 -21.37 2.50 -8.90
CA GLN A 21 -20.32 1.79 -8.15
C GLN A 21 -19.54 0.79 -9.01
N SER A 22 -20.18 0.22 -10.03
CA SER A 22 -19.57 -0.77 -10.92
C SER A 22 -18.58 -0.15 -11.92
N SER A 23 -18.71 1.15 -12.20
CA SER A 23 -17.82 1.88 -13.12
C SER A 23 -16.54 2.39 -12.43
N GLU A 24 -16.58 2.75 -11.14
CA GLU A 24 -15.39 3.21 -10.40
C GLU A 24 -14.44 2.05 -10.04
N ALA A 25 -14.98 0.84 -9.82
CA ALA A 25 -14.15 -0.34 -9.54
C ALA A 25 -13.31 -0.77 -10.75
N ALA A 26 -13.75 -0.49 -11.99
CA ALA A 26 -13.03 -0.83 -13.20
C ALA A 26 -11.95 0.20 -13.60
N ALA A 27 -12.06 1.45 -13.15
CA ALA A 27 -11.09 2.51 -13.42
C ALA A 27 -9.79 2.38 -12.60
N CYS A 28 -9.83 1.62 -11.49
CA CYS A 28 -8.65 1.32 -10.66
C CYS A 28 -7.76 0.19 -11.23
N ARG A 29 -7.79 -0.07 -12.55
CA ARG A 29 -6.95 -1.08 -13.23
C ARG A 29 -5.67 -0.51 -13.85
N SER A 30 -5.19 0.62 -13.37
CA SER A 30 -3.85 1.07 -13.71
C SER A 30 -3.01 1.05 -12.44
N ALA A 31 -2.29 -0.05 -12.23
CA ALA A 31 -1.05 -0.02 -11.45
C ALA A 31 -0.12 0.99 -12.14
N ARG A 32 -0.33 2.29 -11.86
CA ARG A 32 0.59 3.33 -12.29
C ARG A 32 1.89 3.00 -11.57
N LYS A 33 2.89 2.53 -12.32
CA LYS A 33 4.26 2.43 -11.83
C LYS A 33 4.61 3.82 -11.28
N ALA A 34 4.62 3.95 -9.97
CA ALA A 34 5.02 5.19 -9.33
C ALA A 34 6.53 5.30 -9.54
N LYS A 35 6.92 6.13 -10.52
CA LYS A 35 8.30 6.51 -10.74
C LYS A 35 8.51 7.83 -10.00
N ILE A 36 9.45 7.85 -9.07
CA ILE A 36 9.87 9.06 -8.37
C ILE A 36 11.24 9.44 -8.91
N ASP A 37 11.28 10.53 -9.67
CA ASP A 37 12.51 11.06 -10.26
C ASP A 37 13.11 12.22 -9.42
N ASP A 38 12.36 12.76 -8.45
CA ASP A 38 12.73 13.92 -7.64
C ASP A 38 13.07 13.56 -6.18
N SER A 39 14.14 14.14 -5.66
CA SER A 39 14.59 13.96 -4.27
C SER A 39 13.63 14.58 -3.24
N SER A 40 12.91 15.65 -3.61
CA SER A 40 11.88 16.28 -2.78
C SER A 40 10.69 15.34 -2.54
N ALA A 41 10.22 14.66 -3.59
CA ALA A 41 9.11 13.72 -3.51
C ALA A 41 9.45 12.51 -2.62
N LEU A 42 10.70 12.03 -2.64
CA LEU A 42 11.17 11.01 -1.69
C LEU A 42 11.17 11.55 -0.25
N GLY A 43 11.62 12.78 -0.04
CA GLY A 43 11.59 13.44 1.26
C GLY A 43 10.18 13.57 1.83
N ASP A 44 9.22 13.96 1.01
CA ASP A 44 7.80 14.05 1.38
C ASP A 44 7.24 12.68 1.77
N LEU A 45 7.61 11.63 1.03
CA LEU A 45 7.17 10.25 1.28
C LEU A 45 7.75 9.72 2.59
N ILE A 46 9.04 9.97 2.87
CA ILE A 46 9.66 9.63 4.16
C ILE A 46 8.98 10.39 5.30
N CYS A 47 8.67 11.68 5.11
CA CYS A 47 7.97 12.49 6.11
C CYS A 47 6.55 11.97 6.38
N GLN A 48 5.81 11.58 5.34
CA GLN A 48 4.46 11.05 5.44
C GLN A 48 4.42 9.73 6.23
N TYR A 49 5.40 8.85 6.02
CA TYR A 49 5.48 7.54 6.66
C TYR A 49 6.45 7.48 7.83
N ARG A 50 6.87 8.64 8.39
CA ARG A 50 7.94 8.76 9.40
C ARG A 50 7.81 7.83 10.60
N ALA A 51 6.59 7.46 10.98
CA ALA A 51 6.34 6.54 12.08
C ALA A 51 6.73 5.06 11.78
N ALA A 52 6.83 4.69 10.50
CA ALA A 52 7.09 3.32 10.06
C ALA A 52 7.86 3.31 8.73
N VAL A 53 9.10 3.81 8.74
CA VAL A 53 10.03 3.69 7.60
C VAL A 53 11.09 2.65 7.91
N VAL A 54 11.24 1.67 7.03
CA VAL A 54 12.30 0.64 7.11
C VAL A 54 13.28 0.84 5.96
N PHE A 55 14.53 1.12 6.31
CA PHE A 55 15.62 1.23 5.35
C PHE A 55 16.38 -0.09 5.23
N ARG A 56 16.65 -0.51 4.00
CA ARG A 56 17.44 -1.70 3.67
C ARG A 56 18.40 -1.39 2.55
N GLU A 57 19.67 -1.66 2.80
CA GLU A 57 20.74 -1.48 1.81
C GLU A 57 20.68 -2.54 0.71
N ALA A 58 20.19 -3.73 1.03
CA ALA A 58 20.07 -4.87 0.12
C ALA A 58 18.69 -5.54 0.24
N LEU A 59 18.40 -6.45 -0.69
CA LEU A 59 17.18 -7.25 -0.63
C LEU A 59 17.23 -8.28 0.51
N PRO A 60 16.25 -8.27 1.42
CA PRO A 60 16.13 -9.30 2.43
C PRO A 60 15.75 -10.64 1.82
N SER A 61 15.98 -11.71 2.58
CA SER A 61 15.42 -13.02 2.27
C SER A 61 13.88 -13.01 2.29
N ALA A 62 13.24 -14.01 1.67
CA ALA A 62 11.78 -14.11 1.65
C ALA A 62 11.17 -14.16 3.06
N ILE A 63 11.84 -14.83 4.01
CA ILE A 63 11.41 -14.93 5.40
C ILE A 63 11.50 -13.56 6.10
N GLU A 64 12.58 -12.82 5.88
CA GLU A 64 12.73 -11.47 6.42
C GLU A 64 11.71 -10.49 5.83
N MET A 65 11.44 -10.59 4.51
CA MET A 65 10.34 -9.86 3.89
C MET A 65 9.01 -10.20 4.56
N ALA A 66 8.66 -11.48 4.71
CA ALA A 66 7.41 -11.88 5.35
C ALA A 66 7.28 -11.34 6.79
N ARG A 67 8.38 -11.33 7.56
CA ARG A 67 8.40 -10.73 8.91
C ARG A 67 8.14 -9.22 8.87
N MET A 68 8.80 -8.50 7.97
CA MET A 68 8.55 -7.06 7.80
C MET A 68 7.09 -6.77 7.45
N PHE A 69 6.44 -7.59 6.62
CA PHE A 69 5.02 -7.43 6.30
C PHE A 69 4.13 -7.55 7.55
N ILE A 70 4.43 -8.49 8.44
CA ILE A 70 3.69 -8.66 9.71
C ILE A 70 3.87 -7.42 10.60
N ASP A 71 5.10 -6.91 10.71
CA ASP A 71 5.40 -5.75 11.53
C ASP A 71 4.74 -4.47 10.98
N LEU A 72 4.78 -4.27 9.66
CA LEU A 72 4.18 -3.10 9.00
C LEU A 72 2.64 -3.14 9.02
N LYS A 73 2.05 -4.34 9.02
CA LYS A 73 0.60 -4.51 9.20
C LYS A 73 0.17 -4.04 10.60
N ARG A 74 0.97 -4.32 11.63
CA ARG A 74 0.70 -3.88 13.01
C ARG A 74 0.80 -2.37 13.17
N SER A 75 1.67 -1.70 12.41
CA SER A 75 1.84 -0.24 12.45
C SER A 75 0.80 0.56 11.65
N ASN A 76 -0.29 -0.06 11.16
CA ASN A 76 -1.25 0.56 10.26
C ASN A 76 -0.60 1.05 8.95
N GLY A 77 0.27 0.22 8.38
CA GLY A 77 1.00 0.55 7.16
C GLY A 77 2.43 1.02 7.44
N GLY A 78 3.12 1.36 6.36
CA GLY A 78 4.51 1.81 6.42
C GLY A 78 5.19 1.83 5.07
N LEU A 79 6.40 2.37 5.06
CA LEU A 79 7.25 2.51 3.90
C LEU A 79 8.48 1.63 4.06
N VAL A 80 8.81 0.85 3.04
CA VAL A 80 10.07 0.13 2.97
C VAL A 80 10.86 0.64 1.79
N LEU A 81 12.13 0.98 2.02
CA LEU A 81 13.07 1.45 1.01
C LEU A 81 14.21 0.43 0.87
N PHE A 82 14.41 -0.06 -0.34
CA PHE A 82 15.48 -0.99 -0.70
C PHE A 82 16.54 -0.30 -1.55
N GLY A 83 17.81 -0.63 -1.31
CA GLY A 83 18.95 0.07 -1.92
C GLY A 83 19.20 1.45 -1.30
N VAL A 84 18.71 1.68 -0.07
CA VAL A 84 18.82 2.97 0.64
C VAL A 84 19.36 2.74 2.05
N LYS A 85 20.33 3.56 2.44
CA LYS A 85 20.87 3.57 3.80
C LYS A 85 19.91 4.25 4.79
N PRO A 86 20.06 3.99 6.10
CA PRO A 86 19.26 4.67 7.14
C PRO A 86 19.41 6.20 7.16
N ASP A 87 20.51 6.74 6.62
CA ASP A 87 20.75 8.17 6.46
C ASP A 87 20.06 8.78 5.23
N GLY A 88 19.35 7.96 4.44
CA GLY A 88 18.69 8.36 3.19
C GLY A 88 19.57 8.28 1.95
N THR A 89 20.85 7.88 2.08
CA THR A 89 21.75 7.73 0.93
C THR A 89 21.32 6.57 0.04
N ILE A 90 21.09 6.86 -1.24
CA ILE A 90 20.77 5.83 -2.23
C ILE A 90 22.05 5.12 -2.66
N LEU A 91 22.14 3.83 -2.34
CA LEU A 91 23.20 2.93 -2.79
C LEU A 91 22.94 2.44 -4.21
N GLY A 92 21.66 2.23 -4.54
CA GLY A 92 21.24 1.61 -5.78
C GLY A 92 21.17 0.09 -5.66
N LEU A 93 20.24 -0.50 -6.40
CA LEU A 93 20.13 -1.92 -6.66
C LEU A 93 20.59 -2.17 -8.11
N PRO A 94 21.26 -3.29 -8.39
CA PRO A 94 21.51 -3.69 -9.76
C PRO A 94 20.18 -4.07 -10.45
N ASP A 95 20.09 -3.82 -11.77
CA ASP A 95 18.84 -3.93 -12.53
C ASP A 95 18.20 -5.33 -12.46
N ASP A 96 19.02 -6.37 -12.40
CA ASP A 96 18.58 -7.75 -12.29
C ASP A 96 18.02 -8.08 -10.89
N GLU A 97 18.52 -7.43 -9.85
CA GLU A 97 17.95 -7.53 -8.51
C GLU A 97 16.64 -6.75 -8.38
N GLU A 98 16.52 -5.57 -8.99
CA GLU A 98 15.30 -4.75 -8.94
C GLU A 98 14.08 -5.51 -9.49
N ALA A 99 14.22 -6.12 -10.68
CA ALA A 99 13.14 -6.89 -11.28
C ALA A 99 12.75 -8.10 -10.41
N ARG A 100 13.74 -8.82 -9.86
CA ARG A 100 13.50 -9.97 -8.98
C ARG A 100 12.85 -9.55 -7.66
N ALA A 101 13.29 -8.43 -7.09
CA ALA A 101 12.75 -7.83 -5.87
C ALA A 101 11.27 -7.53 -6.03
N ARG A 102 10.95 -6.82 -7.11
CA ARG A 102 9.59 -6.43 -7.43
C ARG A 102 8.70 -7.64 -7.59
N GLN A 103 9.11 -8.64 -8.37
CA GLN A 103 8.34 -9.86 -8.55
C GLN A 103 8.11 -10.60 -7.22
N ARG A 104 9.15 -10.71 -6.38
CA ARG A 104 9.04 -11.35 -5.05
C ARG A 104 8.11 -10.58 -4.13
N LEU A 105 8.19 -9.25 -4.11
CA LEU A 105 7.32 -8.41 -3.29
C LEU A 105 5.87 -8.47 -3.76
N GLU A 106 5.62 -8.43 -5.06
CA GLU A 106 4.28 -8.58 -5.65
C GLU A 106 3.69 -9.96 -5.28
N HIS A 107 4.49 -11.02 -5.40
CA HIS A 107 4.07 -12.38 -5.05
C HIS A 107 3.80 -12.53 -3.54
N LEU A 108 4.74 -12.14 -2.68
CA LEU A 108 4.55 -12.18 -1.22
C LEU A 108 3.39 -11.30 -0.76
N ALA A 109 3.19 -10.13 -1.38
CA ALA A 109 2.03 -9.31 -1.11
C ALA A 109 0.73 -10.01 -1.45
N SER A 110 0.66 -10.68 -2.61
CA SER A 110 -0.54 -11.43 -3.00
C SER A 110 -0.85 -12.62 -2.08
N GLU A 111 0.16 -13.26 -1.49
CA GLU A 111 -0.02 -14.42 -0.60
C GLU A 111 -0.31 -14.02 0.84
N LEU A 112 0.40 -13.01 1.36
CA LEU A 112 0.39 -12.67 2.79
C LEU A 112 -0.68 -11.64 3.15
N THR A 113 -1.19 -10.88 2.18
CA THR A 113 -2.12 -9.80 2.48
C THR A 113 -3.17 -9.60 1.39
N THR A 114 -4.38 -9.26 1.80
CA THR A 114 -5.42 -8.73 0.92
C THR A 114 -5.28 -7.21 0.70
N ALA A 115 -4.37 -6.57 1.45
CA ALA A 115 -4.09 -5.14 1.30
C ALA A 115 -3.31 -4.86 0.00
N ARG A 116 -3.62 -3.73 -0.63
CA ARG A 116 -2.83 -3.23 -1.76
C ARG A 116 -1.47 -2.75 -1.26
N VAL A 117 -0.42 -3.40 -1.73
CA VAL A 117 0.96 -2.93 -1.59
C VAL A 117 1.32 -2.19 -2.87
N GLU A 118 1.69 -0.91 -2.72
CA GLU A 118 2.15 -0.11 -3.85
C GLU A 118 3.66 -0.23 -3.95
N ILE A 119 4.14 -0.78 -5.05
CA ILE A 119 5.58 -0.94 -5.30
C ILE A 119 5.97 0.03 -6.39
N GLY A 120 6.96 0.86 -6.11
CA GLY A 120 7.46 1.87 -7.02
C GLY A 120 8.98 1.88 -7.11
N ARG A 121 9.46 2.63 -8.09
CA ARG A 121 10.89 2.78 -8.38
C ARG A 121 11.29 4.23 -8.16
N ILE A 122 12.44 4.42 -7.53
CA ILE A 122 13.12 5.71 -7.39
C ILE A 122 14.37 5.64 -8.23
N GLU A 123 14.60 6.67 -9.04
CA GLU A 123 15.83 6.80 -9.81
C GLU A 123 16.47 8.14 -9.49
N LEU A 124 17.64 8.11 -8.85
CA LEU A 124 18.37 9.32 -8.48
C LEU A 124 19.84 9.17 -8.83
N GLY A 125 20.36 10.07 -9.66
CA GLY A 125 21.78 10.05 -10.05
C GLY A 125 22.22 8.75 -10.72
N GLY A 126 21.35 8.13 -11.53
CA GLY A 126 21.61 6.85 -12.21
C GLY A 126 21.58 5.62 -11.31
N LYS A 127 21.20 5.78 -10.03
CA LYS A 127 21.00 4.68 -9.09
C LYS A 127 19.52 4.40 -8.94
N VAL A 128 19.18 3.11 -8.93
CA VAL A 128 17.79 2.66 -8.81
C VAL A 128 17.55 2.15 -7.40
N ALA A 129 16.56 2.72 -6.71
CA ALA A 129 16.06 2.17 -5.45
C ALA A 129 14.60 1.73 -5.65
N LEU A 130 14.18 0.77 -4.85
CA LEU A 130 12.80 0.26 -4.89
C LEU A 130 12.11 0.63 -3.58
N PHE A 131 10.87 1.05 -3.67
CA PHE A 131 10.07 1.36 -2.50
C PHE A 131 8.77 0.56 -2.51
N ALA A 132 8.34 0.16 -1.32
CA ALA A 132 7.06 -0.51 -1.12
C ALA A 132 6.28 0.24 -0.04
N ILE A 133 5.07 0.69 -0.39
CA ILE A 133 4.13 1.34 0.50
C ILE A 133 3.07 0.33 0.88
N PHE A 134 2.93 0.14 2.18
CA PHE A 134 1.88 -0.64 2.80
C PHE A 134 0.80 0.32 3.23
N ASN A 135 -0.28 0.41 2.46
CA ASN A 135 -1.39 1.28 2.82
C ASN A 135 -2.19 0.66 3.97
N PRO A 136 -2.56 1.45 5.00
CA PRO A 136 -3.47 0.99 6.03
C PRO A 136 -4.77 0.51 5.39
N ILE A 137 -5.21 -0.70 5.75
CA ILE A 137 -6.58 -1.11 5.48
C ILE A 137 -7.48 -0.20 6.33
N PRO A 138 -8.40 0.57 5.72
CA PRO A 138 -9.31 1.42 6.47
C PRO A 138 -10.03 0.59 7.54
N ALA A 139 -10.19 1.13 8.75
CA ALA A 139 -10.75 0.38 9.88
C ALA A 139 -12.14 -0.23 9.57
N HIS A 140 -12.91 0.42 8.71
CA HIS A 140 -14.23 -0.03 8.24
C HIS A 140 -14.19 -1.17 7.20
N LEU A 141 -13.02 -1.44 6.61
CA LEU A 141 -12.74 -2.54 5.68
C LEU A 141 -11.82 -3.59 6.30
N ARG A 142 -11.71 -3.66 7.63
CA ARG A 142 -11.07 -4.79 8.30
C ARG A 142 -12.11 -5.89 8.48
N PRO A 143 -12.23 -6.87 7.56
CA PRO A 143 -12.83 -8.11 7.98
C PRO A 143 -11.80 -8.74 8.94
N LEU A 144 -12.25 -8.97 10.18
CA LEU A 144 -11.74 -10.00 11.07
C LEU A 144 -10.69 -9.65 12.15
N ASP A 145 -11.01 -8.69 13.02
CA ASP A 145 -10.74 -8.89 14.48
C ASP A 145 -11.48 -10.15 15.00
N SER A 146 -12.45 -10.65 14.24
CA SER A 146 -13.17 -11.90 14.45
C SER A 146 -12.33 -13.17 14.21
N PHE A 147 -11.24 -13.14 13.42
CA PHE A 147 -10.39 -14.34 13.21
C PHE A 147 -9.35 -14.52 14.31
N GLU A 148 -8.80 -13.44 14.89
CA GLU A 148 -7.84 -13.59 16.00
C GLU A 148 -8.50 -14.29 17.21
N ARG A 149 -9.80 -14.04 17.44
CA ARG A 149 -10.56 -14.79 18.46
C ARG A 149 -10.82 -16.25 18.10
N ALA A 150 -10.85 -16.60 16.81
CA ALA A 150 -11.12 -17.96 16.34
C ALA A 150 -9.89 -18.87 16.49
N THR A 151 -8.68 -18.35 16.27
CA THR A 151 -7.43 -19.13 16.40
C THR A 151 -6.91 -19.19 17.85
N SER A 152 -7.17 -18.19 18.69
CA SER A 152 -6.84 -18.28 20.13
C SER A 152 -7.65 -19.32 20.92
N ARG A 153 -8.67 -19.94 20.31
CA ARG A 153 -9.46 -21.02 20.93
C ARG A 153 -9.01 -22.45 20.55
N VAL A 154 -8.05 -22.62 19.63
CA VAL A 154 -7.62 -23.95 19.15
C VAL A 154 -6.32 -24.43 19.80
N GLY A 155 -5.78 -23.70 20.78
CA GLY A 155 -4.56 -24.07 21.51
C GLY A 155 -4.79 -24.46 22.97
N VAL A 156 -5.68 -25.42 23.25
CA VAL A 156 -5.67 -26.20 24.52
C VAL A 156 -6.21 -27.60 24.23
N VAL A 157 -5.33 -28.52 23.81
CA VAL A 157 -5.38 -29.95 24.17
C VAL A 157 -3.95 -30.45 24.29
#